data_AF-A0A2E2B2U9-F1
#
_entry.id   AF-A0A2E2B2U9-F1
#
_cell.length_a   1.000
_cell.length_b   1.000
_cell.length_c   1.000
_cell.angle_alpha   90.00
_cell.angle_beta   90.00
_cell.angle_gamma   90.00
#
_symmetry.space_group_name_H-M   'P 1'
#
loop_
_entity.id
_entity.type
_entity.pdbx_description
1 polymer ?
#
loop_
_entity_poly.entity_id
_entity_poly.type
_entity_poly.pdbx_seq_one_letter_code
_entity_poly.pdbx_strand_id
1 'polypeptide(L)'
;MAADGMNAMMIGAMVLFGIGGLISLAGGIWLLVVAFQEHILWGLGSLLVPFVSLIFVIMYWNKSWKPFGLQLVGVLVSVGGFLLILPSLPAPQ
;
A
#
# COMPACT_ATOMS: atom_id res chain seq x y z
N MET A 1 14.32 7.04 -30.15
CA MET A 1 13.85 8.20 -29.36
C MET A 1 12.48 7.98 -28.71
N ALA A 2 11.41 7.64 -29.44
CA ALA A 2 10.10 7.37 -28.78
C ALA A 2 10.07 6.07 -27.94
N ALA A 3 10.73 5.00 -28.42
CA ALA A 3 10.81 3.72 -27.69
C ALA A 3 11.70 3.79 -26.43
N ASP A 4 12.80 4.55 -26.49
CA ASP A 4 13.72 4.72 -25.35
C ASP A 4 13.05 5.50 -24.20
N GLY A 5 12.25 6.51 -24.54
CA GLY A 5 11.44 7.26 -23.59
C GLY A 5 10.35 6.41 -22.94
N MET A 6 9.66 5.55 -23.72
CA MET A 6 8.64 4.63 -23.22
C MET A 6 9.23 3.65 -22.19
N ASN A 7 10.39 3.05 -22.49
CA ASN A 7 11.04 2.10 -21.60
C ASN A 7 11.48 2.75 -20.28
N ALA A 8 12.06 3.96 -20.33
CA ALA A 8 12.47 4.68 -19.13
C ALA A 8 11.26 5.03 -18.22
N MET A 9 10.14 5.42 -18.83
CA MET A 9 8.90 5.77 -18.10
C MET A 9 8.28 4.53 -17.44
N MET A 10 8.23 3.40 -18.15
CA MET A 10 7.75 2.13 -17.60
C MET A 10 8.61 1.66 -16.42
N ILE A 11 9.93 1.70 -16.54
CA ILE A 11 10.84 1.31 -15.46
C ILE A 11 10.64 2.20 -14.24
N GLY A 12 10.57 3.52 -14.41
CA GLY A 12 10.32 4.45 -13.31
C GLY A 12 8.97 4.18 -12.60
N ALA A 13 7.92 3.91 -13.37
CA ALA A 13 6.60 3.61 -12.83
C ALA A 13 6.55 2.27 -12.08
N MET A 14 7.24 1.24 -12.58
CA MET A 14 7.39 -0.05 -11.87
C MET A 14 8.14 0.10 -10.56
N VAL A 15 9.19 0.93 -10.53
CA VAL A 15 9.94 1.23 -9.30
C VAL A 15 9.05 1.94 -8.28
N LEU A 16 8.29 2.95 -8.70
CA LEU A 16 7.33 3.63 -7.83
C LEU A 16 6.27 2.67 -7.30
N PHE A 17 5.69 1.84 -8.17
CA PHE A 17 4.73 0.82 -7.77
C PHE A 17 5.31 -0.16 -6.75
N GLY A 18 6.52 -0.67 -6.98
CA GLY A 18 7.19 -1.60 -6.09
C GLY A 18 7.53 -0.97 -4.73
N ILE A 19 8.12 0.22 -4.72
CA ILE A 19 8.45 0.94 -3.47
C ILE A 19 7.19 1.28 -2.69
N GLY A 20 6.16 1.81 -3.36
CA GLY A 20 4.87 2.07 -2.74
C GLY A 20 4.27 0.82 -2.11
N GLY A 21 4.34 -0.32 -2.81
CA GLY A 21 3.86 -1.61 -2.34
C GLY A 21 4.60 -2.06 -1.09
N LEU A 22 5.93 -1.95 -1.08
CA LEU A 22 6.76 -2.28 0.09
C LEU A 22 6.45 -1.39 1.29
N ILE A 23 6.26 -0.09 1.09
CA ILE A 23 5.88 0.85 2.15
C ILE A 23 4.48 0.51 2.69
N SER A 24 3.53 0.20 1.80
CA SER A 24 2.18 -0.21 2.17
C SER A 24 2.18 -1.49 3.01
N LEU A 25 2.99 -2.48 2.60
CA LEU A 25 3.17 -3.72 3.36
C LEU A 25 3.82 -3.48 4.72
N ALA A 26 4.86 -2.64 4.78
CA ALA A 26 5.50 -2.28 6.05
C ALA A 26 4.51 -1.60 7.01
N GLY A 27 3.70 -0.66 6.51
CA GLY A 27 2.63 0.00 7.28
C GLY A 27 1.55 -0.99 7.73
N GLY A 28 1.12 -1.89 6.86
CA GLY A 28 0.13 -2.93 7.16
C GLY A 28 0.61 -3.94 8.20
N ILE A 29 1.85 -4.44 8.07
CA ILE A 29 2.46 -5.35 9.05
C ILE A 29 2.60 -4.64 10.40
N TRP A 30 3.04 -3.37 10.41
CA TRP A 30 3.15 -2.60 11.65
C TRP A 30 1.77 -2.42 12.31
N LEU A 31 0.74 -2.09 11.54
CA LEU A 31 -0.64 -1.99 12.03
C LEU A 31 -1.11 -3.32 12.63
N LEU A 32 -0.80 -4.43 11.95
CA LEU A 32 -1.10 -5.78 12.43
C LEU A 32 -0.40 -6.09 13.75
N VAL A 33 0.90 -5.76 13.87
CA VAL A 33 1.67 -5.94 15.11
C VAL A 33 1.05 -5.14 16.25
N VAL A 34 0.67 -3.89 16.02
CA VAL A 34 -0.01 -3.05 17.03
C VAL A 34 -1.37 -3.64 17.42
N ALA A 35 -2.11 -4.21 16.46
CA ALA A 35 -3.38 -4.89 16.74
C ALA A 35 -3.17 -6.16 17.59
N PHE A 36 -2.17 -6.99 17.30
CA PHE A 36 -1.80 -8.16 18.10
C PHE A 36 -1.31 -7.78 19.51
N GLN A 37 -0.60 -6.65 19.65
CA GLN A 37 -0.16 -6.13 20.94
C GLN A 37 -1.33 -5.69 21.82
N GLU A 38 -2.44 -5.23 21.24
CA GLU A 38 -3.64 -4.86 21.99
C GLU A 38 -4.44 -6.09 22.42
N HIS A 39 -4.83 -6.94 21.47
CA HIS A 39 -5.52 -8.21 21.74
C HIS A 39 -5.42 -9.14 20.54
N ILE A 40 -5.31 -10.45 20.81
CA ILE A 40 -5.20 -11.46 19.75
C ILE A 40 -6.41 -11.47 18.81
N LEU A 41 -7.60 -11.13 19.32
CA LEU A 41 -8.85 -11.00 18.54
C LEU A 41 -8.76 -9.85 17.52
N TRP A 42 -8.15 -8.72 17.88
CA TRP A 42 -7.93 -7.60 16.95
C TRP A 42 -6.91 -7.94 15.89
N GLY A 43 -5.80 -8.59 16.28
CA GLY A 43 -4.78 -9.06 15.34
C GLY A 43 -5.33 -10.08 14.34
N LEU A 44 -6.00 -11.12 14.83
CA LEU A 44 -6.57 -12.18 14.00
C LEU A 44 -7.74 -11.67 13.15
N GLY A 45 -8.60 -10.82 13.73
CA GLY A 45 -9.69 -10.16 13.03
C GLY A 45 -9.18 -9.28 11.88
N SER A 46 -8.13 -8.49 12.12
CA SER A 46 -7.49 -7.65 11.09
C SER A 46 -6.78 -8.47 10.01
N LEU A 47 -6.24 -9.65 10.37
CA LEU A 47 -5.57 -10.56 9.43
C LEU A 47 -6.56 -11.27 8.50
N LEU A 48 -7.68 -11.75 9.05
CA LEU A 48 -8.70 -12.49 8.29
C LEU A 48 -9.66 -11.56 7.55
N VAL A 49 -9.93 -10.38 8.11
CA VAL A 49 -10.93 -9.44 7.60
C VAL A 49 -10.32 -8.04 7.52
N PRO A 50 -10.00 -7.52 6.32
CA PRO A 50 -9.37 -6.22 6.18
C PRO A 50 -10.25 -5.08 6.73
N PHE A 51 -11.57 -5.24 6.72
CA PHE A 51 -12.50 -4.27 7.33
C PHE A 51 -12.32 -4.12 8.84
N VAL A 52 -11.89 -5.17 9.54
CA VAL A 52 -11.61 -5.09 10.99
C VAL A 52 -10.41 -4.19 11.26
N SER A 53 -9.41 -4.17 10.36
CA SER A 53 -8.28 -3.25 10.50
C SER A 53 -8.70 -1.78 10.46
N LEU A 54 -9.70 -1.42 9.64
CA LEU A 54 -10.28 -0.07 9.60
C LEU A 54 -11.00 0.27 10.91
N ILE A 55 -11.78 -0.67 11.45
CA ILE A 55 -12.45 -0.50 12.75
C ILE A 55 -11.40 -0.31 13.86
N PHE A 56 -10.34 -1.11 13.85
CA PHE A 56 -9.22 -1.00 14.79
C PHE A 56 -8.55 0.37 14.69
N VAL A 57 -8.31 0.89 13.48
CA VAL A 57 -7.73 2.22 13.28
C VAL A 57 -8.61 3.31 13.88
N ILE A 58 -9.93 3.25 13.66
CA ILE A 58 -10.87 4.24 14.18
C ILE A 58 -10.94 4.17 15.72
N MET A 59 -11.02 2.96 16.28
CA MET A 59 -11.11 2.76 17.74
C MET A 59 -9.80 3.09 18.46
N TYR A 60 -8.67 2.74 17.87
CA TYR A 60 -7.33 2.88 18.46
C TYR A 60 -6.49 3.90 17.68
N TRP A 61 -7.09 5.03 17.29
CA TRP A 61 -6.45 6.05 16.46
C TRP A 61 -5.10 6.52 17.03
N ASN A 62 -5.02 6.73 18.34
CA ASN A 62 -3.80 7.22 19.00
C ASN A 62 -2.58 6.28 18.82
N LYS A 63 -2.82 4.97 18.71
CA LYS A 63 -1.76 3.97 18.50
C LYS A 63 -1.54 3.63 17.02
N SER A 64 -2.59 3.74 16.21
CA SER A 64 -2.62 3.25 14.82
C SER A 64 -2.38 4.32 13.76
N TRP A 65 -2.47 5.62 14.09
CA TRP A 65 -2.32 6.68 13.08
C TRP A 65 -0.96 6.67 12.37
N LYS A 66 0.13 6.32 13.06
CA LYS A 66 1.47 6.20 12.48
C LYS A 66 1.56 5.07 11.46
N PRO A 67 1.27 3.79 11.83
CA PRO A 67 1.33 2.69 10.87
C PRO A 67 0.30 2.85 9.74
N PHE A 68 -0.89 3.36 10.05
CA PHE A 68 -1.91 3.65 9.03
C PHE A 68 -1.47 4.74 8.07
N GLY A 69 -0.86 5.83 8.56
CA GLY A 69 -0.30 6.88 7.72
C GLY A 69 0.80 6.37 6.79
N LEU A 70 1.69 5.52 7.30
CA LEU A 70 2.72 4.88 6.47
C LEU A 70 2.10 4.00 5.38
N GLN A 71 1.09 3.20 5.74
CA GLN A 71 0.36 2.37 4.79
C GLN A 71 -0.28 3.23 3.69
N LEU A 72 -0.94 4.32 4.08
CA LEU A 72 -1.63 5.22 3.16
C LEU A 72 -0.65 5.90 2.19
N VAL A 73 0.52 6.34 2.66
CA VAL A 73 1.58 6.88 1.79
C VAL A 73 2.03 5.82 0.78
N GLY A 74 2.26 4.59 1.22
CA GLY A 74 2.61 3.49 0.32
C GLY A 74 1.56 3.21 -0.73
N VAL A 75 0.28 3.21 -0.35
CA VAL A 75 -0.86 3.05 -1.27
C VAL A 75 -0.89 4.20 -2.28
N LEU A 76 -0.75 5.45 -1.85
CA LEU A 76 -0.75 6.62 -2.75
C LEU A 76 0.39 6.55 -3.77
N VAL A 77 1.60 6.19 -3.33
CA VAL A 77 2.76 6.01 -4.21
C VAL A 77 2.53 4.86 -5.19
N SER A 78 1.95 3.74 -4.73
CA SER A 78 1.63 2.59 -5.58
C SER A 78 0.60 2.95 -6.64
N VAL A 79 -0.46 3.63 -6.25
CA VAL A 79 -1.52 4.09 -7.16
C VAL A 79 -0.96 5.07 -8.17
N GLY A 80 -0.10 5.99 -7.76
CA GLY A 80 0.62 6.89 -8.66
C GLY A 80 1.44 6.13 -9.70
N GLY A 81 2.24 5.13 -9.29
CA GLY A 81 2.97 4.26 -10.21
C GLY A 81 2.05 3.49 -11.16
N PHE A 82 0.97 2.91 -10.65
CA PHE A 82 0.00 2.15 -11.45
C PHE A 82 -0.71 3.00 -12.51
N LEU A 83 -1.15 4.21 -12.15
CA LEU A 83 -1.80 5.15 -13.06
C LEU A 83 -0.85 5.61 -14.18
N LEU A 84 0.45 5.65 -13.94
CA LEU A 84 1.45 5.95 -14.97
C LEU A 84 1.69 4.75 -15.90
N ILE A 85 1.53 3.51 -15.43
CA ILE A 85 1.66 2.29 -16.24
C ILE A 85 0.46 2.11 -17.18
N LEU A 86 -0.76 2.35 -16.70
CA LEU A 86 -2.01 2.11 -17.43
C LEU A 86 -2.06 2.65 -18.87
N PRO A 87 -1.73 3.94 -19.14
CA PRO A 87 -1.75 4.49 -20.50
C PRO A 87 -0.55 4.06 -21.35
N SER A 88 0.48 3.44 -20.75
CA SER A 88 1.65 2.91 -21.46
C SER A 88 1.49 1.47 -21.93
N LEU A 89 0.38 0.81 -21.56
CA LEU A 89 0.07 -0.54 -22.04
C LEU A 89 -0.33 -0.50 -23.53
N PRO A 90 0.26 -1.36 -24.37
CA PRO A 90 -0.22 -1.53 -25.74
C PRO A 90 -1.67 -2.02 -25.70
N ALA A 91 -2.54 -1.44 -26.53
CA ALA A 91 -3.94 -1.83 -26.60
C ALA A 91 -4.07 -3.34 -26.84
N PRO A 92 -5.02 -4.04 -26.17
CA PRO A 92 -5.30 -5.43 -26.48
C PRO A 92 -5.67 -5.55 -27.96
N GLN A 93 -4.95 -6.41 -28.68
CA GLN A 93 -5.04 -6.62 -30.13
C GLN A 93 -6.19 -7.58 -30.46
#